data_AF-A0A2S4W626-F1
#
_entry.id   AF-A0A2S4W626-F1
#
_cell.length_a   1.000
_cell.length_b   1.000
_cell.length_c   1.000
_cell.angle_alpha   90.00
_cell.angle_beta   90.00
_cell.angle_gamma   90.00
#
_symmetry.space_group_name_H-M   'P 1'
#
loop_
_entity.id
_entity.type
_entity.pdbx_description
1 polymer ?
#
loop_
_entity_poly.entity_id
_entity_poly.type
_entity_poly.pdbx_seq_one_letter_code
_entity_poly.pdbx_strand_id
1 'polypeptide(L)'
;MASRDQINSTTNCQEIRNQSDQFVALVEGRSDNEKTSCLPWRYSQKAANSSLPQLEQALYNWVVEAQSRRMPINDEILRMKANKFANLLSIDLKLSNGWLYKFKNRFRINRVELHGEAGSVDSNQAEDARKQILELTRDYEPQNIYNADETGLLYKMPPNKSLATEAYSGLKGSKVRLTYHLCCNADGSDKLEPLVIGHAKKPRSFGKKQASFWGYDYHFNKTAWMTATIMSPWLQKLDNRFRQEKRHVLLLLDNFSAHLKGLEGLCLTNLKVEFLPPNLTSVLQPCDAGIIRAFKAYYRRQALESA
;
A
#
# COMPACT_ATOMS: atom_id res chain seq x y z
N MET A 1 66.73 -3.66 -4.22
CA MET A 1 66.46 -3.35 -5.64
C MET A 1 65.17 -4.04 -6.05
N ALA A 2 64.06 -3.30 -6.00
CA ALA A 2 62.69 -3.59 -6.47
C ALA A 2 61.86 -2.38 -5.98
N SER A 3 60.86 -1.80 -6.62
CA SER A 3 60.21 -2.00 -7.91
C SER A 3 59.66 -0.61 -8.32
N ARG A 4 59.64 -0.28 -9.61
CA ARG A 4 59.00 0.92 -10.16
C ARG A 4 57.65 0.49 -10.76
N ASP A 5 56.55 0.87 -10.14
CA ASP A 5 55.22 0.74 -10.73
C ASP A 5 54.94 1.96 -11.63
N GLN A 6 54.82 1.70 -12.94
CA GLN A 6 54.26 2.63 -13.90
C GLN A 6 52.75 2.40 -14.00
N ILE A 7 52.00 3.47 -13.74
CA ILE A 7 50.56 3.59 -13.93
C ILE A 7 50.30 3.78 -15.44
N ASN A 8 49.61 2.83 -16.07
CA ASN A 8 49.08 2.99 -17.43
C ASN A 8 47.67 3.61 -17.37
N SER A 9 47.57 4.82 -17.90
CA SER A 9 46.37 5.62 -18.07
C SER A 9 45.83 5.49 -19.49
N THR A 10 44.98 4.49 -19.79
CA THR A 10 44.34 4.44 -21.13
C THR A 10 43.02 3.67 -21.24
N THR A 11 42.22 3.57 -20.18
CA THR A 11 40.92 2.85 -20.26
C THR A 11 39.74 3.64 -19.68
N ASN A 12 39.67 4.96 -19.95
CA ASN A 12 38.50 5.75 -19.51
C ASN A 12 38.11 6.93 -20.42
N CYS A 13 38.50 6.91 -21.70
CA CYS A 13 38.14 7.98 -22.66
C CYS A 13 37.22 7.52 -23.81
N GLN A 14 36.94 6.21 -23.94
CA GLN A 14 36.00 5.69 -24.95
C GLN A 14 34.57 5.47 -24.39
N GLU A 15 34.40 5.22 -23.10
CA GLU A 15 33.07 5.08 -22.48
C GLU A 15 32.35 6.42 -22.22
N ILE A 16 33.10 7.52 -22.13
CA ILE A 16 32.52 8.88 -21.95
C ILE A 16 32.08 9.48 -23.30
N ARG A 17 32.72 9.09 -24.41
CA ARG A 17 32.34 9.51 -25.78
C ARG A 17 31.03 8.85 -26.25
N ASN A 18 30.82 7.57 -25.90
CA ASN A 18 29.59 6.86 -26.27
C ASN A 18 28.34 7.33 -25.51
N GLN A 19 28.48 8.05 -24.39
CA GLN A 19 27.33 8.63 -23.66
C GLN A 19 26.99 10.07 -24.11
N SER A 20 27.87 10.71 -24.89
CA SER A 20 27.62 12.04 -25.47
C SER A 20 27.02 11.97 -26.88
N ASP A 21 27.35 10.94 -27.66
CA ASP A 21 26.85 10.78 -29.04
C ASP A 21 25.39 10.30 -29.13
N GLN A 22 24.85 9.65 -28.10
CA GLN A 22 23.41 9.34 -28.00
C GLN A 22 22.53 10.58 -27.74
N PHE A 23 23.13 11.69 -27.31
CA PHE A 23 22.40 12.93 -27.03
C PHE A 23 22.32 13.85 -28.27
N VAL A 24 23.28 13.74 -29.20
CA VAL A 24 23.32 14.53 -30.44
C VAL A 24 22.40 13.94 -31.51
N ALA A 25 22.26 12.62 -31.60
CA ALA A 25 21.34 11.97 -32.53
C ALA A 25 19.85 12.27 -32.23
N LEU A 26 19.53 12.77 -31.03
CA LEU A 26 18.18 13.19 -30.66
C LEU A 26 17.82 14.62 -31.09
N VAL A 27 18.81 15.40 -31.55
CA VAL A 27 18.65 16.82 -31.91
C VAL A 27 18.52 17.02 -33.42
N GLU A 28 19.05 16.12 -34.25
CA GLU A 28 19.01 16.23 -35.71
C GLU A 28 18.03 15.21 -36.31
N GLY A 29 16.75 15.58 -36.36
CA GLY A 29 15.69 14.76 -36.91
C GLY A 29 15.90 14.39 -38.38
N ARG A 30 16.07 13.09 -38.65
CA ARG A 30 15.75 12.45 -39.94
C ARG A 30 14.80 11.28 -39.69
N SER A 31 13.74 11.25 -40.48
CA SER A 31 12.58 10.38 -40.40
C SER A 31 12.89 8.94 -40.85
N ASP A 32 12.19 7.96 -40.28
CA ASP A 32 11.12 7.22 -40.98
C ASP A 32 10.32 6.31 -40.01
N ASN A 33 9.01 6.63 -39.88
CA ASN A 33 7.79 5.81 -39.62
C ASN A 33 7.89 4.48 -38.83
N GLU A 34 7.12 4.19 -37.76
CA GLU A 34 5.66 4.31 -37.56
C GLU A 34 5.23 4.23 -36.05
N LYS A 35 4.17 4.99 -35.71
CA LYS A 35 3.09 4.75 -34.71
C LYS A 35 3.42 4.46 -33.23
N THR A 36 3.35 5.49 -32.38
CA THR A 36 2.31 5.67 -31.32
C THR A 36 2.55 6.96 -30.51
N SER A 37 1.45 7.53 -30.02
CA SER A 37 1.28 8.89 -29.48
C SER A 37 2.23 9.28 -28.33
N CYS A 38 3.01 10.35 -28.53
CA CYS A 38 3.38 11.35 -27.53
C CYS A 38 3.86 12.60 -28.29
N LEU A 39 3.05 13.67 -28.32
CA LEU A 39 3.46 14.93 -28.94
C LEU A 39 4.72 15.46 -28.23
N PRO A 40 5.77 15.92 -28.95
CA PRO A 40 6.89 16.61 -28.33
C PRO A 40 6.39 17.96 -27.81
N TRP A 41 6.30 18.12 -26.50
CA TRP A 41 5.76 19.35 -25.93
C TRP A 41 6.79 20.48 -26.00
N ARG A 42 6.36 21.60 -26.59
CA ARG A 42 7.08 22.87 -26.77
C ARG A 42 7.55 23.45 -25.43
N TYR A 43 8.69 24.12 -25.43
CA TYR A 43 9.16 24.95 -24.31
C TYR A 43 8.01 25.77 -23.68
N SER A 44 7.66 25.49 -22.42
CA SER A 44 6.65 26.27 -21.68
C SER A 44 7.12 27.71 -21.61
N GLN A 45 6.35 28.68 -22.12
CA GLN A 45 6.61 30.11 -21.91
C GLN A 45 6.78 30.49 -20.42
N LYS A 46 6.40 29.62 -19.46
CA LYS A 46 6.59 29.81 -18.02
C LYS A 46 7.96 29.36 -17.48
N ALA A 47 8.72 28.56 -18.24
CA ALA A 47 10.12 28.23 -17.92
C ALA A 47 11.06 29.42 -18.22
N ALA A 48 10.67 30.29 -19.16
CA ALA A 48 11.41 31.50 -19.52
C ALA A 48 11.49 32.57 -18.40
N ASN A 49 10.60 32.52 -17.41
CA ASN A 49 10.59 33.41 -16.24
C ASN A 49 11.23 32.76 -14.98
N SER A 50 12.06 31.73 -15.18
CA SER A 50 12.84 31.12 -14.10
C SER A 50 14.19 31.81 -13.98
N SER A 51 14.71 31.96 -12.75
CA SER A 51 16.08 32.42 -12.55
C SER A 51 17.12 31.43 -13.11
N LEU A 52 16.73 30.18 -13.41
CA LEU A 52 17.62 29.05 -13.73
C LEU A 52 16.97 28.01 -14.66
N PRO A 53 16.66 28.37 -15.91
CA PRO A 53 15.86 27.54 -16.81
C PRO A 53 16.51 26.18 -17.14
N GLN A 54 17.84 26.12 -17.26
CA GLN A 54 18.57 24.89 -17.59
C GLN A 54 18.54 23.86 -16.46
N LEU A 55 18.77 24.30 -15.22
CA LEU A 55 18.71 23.46 -14.03
C LEU A 55 17.30 22.90 -13.80
N GLU A 56 16.30 23.77 -13.88
CA GLU A 56 14.91 23.37 -13.66
C GLU A 56 14.41 22.41 -14.74
N GLN A 57 14.81 22.60 -16.00
CA GLN A 57 14.45 21.69 -17.08
C GLN A 57 15.09 20.30 -16.90
N ALA A 58 16.38 20.24 -16.55
CA ALA A 58 17.07 18.98 -16.28
C ALA A 58 16.44 18.25 -15.09
N LEU A 59 16.08 18.98 -14.04
CA LEU A 59 15.41 18.43 -12.87
C LEU A 59 14.00 17.90 -13.20
N TYR A 60 13.24 18.63 -14.01
CA TYR A 60 11.92 18.18 -14.44
C TYR A 60 11.99 16.92 -15.31
N ASN A 61 12.91 16.86 -16.28
CA ASN A 61 13.11 15.67 -17.11
C ASN A 61 13.45 14.45 -16.25
N TRP A 62 14.29 14.62 -15.22
CA TRP A 62 14.58 13.56 -14.27
C TRP A 62 13.35 13.15 -13.44
N VAL A 63 12.48 14.10 -13.05
CA VAL A 63 11.22 13.77 -12.37
C VAL A 63 10.34 12.89 -13.25
N VAL A 64 10.21 13.19 -14.55
CA VAL A 64 9.43 12.39 -15.50
C VAL A 64 10.04 10.99 -15.67
N GLU A 65 11.36 10.87 -15.78
CA GLU A 65 12.06 9.59 -15.84
C GLU A 65 11.89 8.76 -14.54
N ALA A 66 12.00 9.40 -13.38
CA ALA A 66 11.81 8.73 -12.10
C ALA A 66 10.35 8.27 -11.93
N GLN A 67 9.37 9.03 -12.44
CA GLN A 67 7.97 8.63 -12.48
C GLN A 67 7.73 7.45 -13.42
N SER A 68 8.36 7.40 -14.60
CA SER A 68 8.21 6.26 -15.53
C SER A 68 8.77 4.96 -14.94
N ARG A 69 9.78 5.07 -14.07
CA ARG A 69 10.36 3.96 -13.30
C ARG A 69 9.64 3.67 -11.98
N ARG A 70 8.50 4.30 -11.72
CA ARG A 70 7.71 4.17 -10.48
C ARG A 70 8.52 4.44 -9.20
N MET A 71 9.53 5.30 -9.27
CA MET A 71 10.33 5.67 -8.11
C MET A 71 9.56 6.71 -7.27
N PRO A 72 9.38 6.49 -5.97
CA PRO A 72 8.77 7.50 -5.10
C PRO A 72 9.71 8.71 -4.96
N ILE A 73 9.22 9.89 -5.32
CA ILE A 73 9.96 11.15 -5.25
C ILE A 73 9.38 11.98 -4.10
N ASN A 74 10.23 12.33 -3.13
CA ASN A 74 9.89 13.28 -2.08
C ASN A 74 10.74 14.56 -2.22
N ASP A 75 10.43 15.56 -1.39
CA ASP A 75 11.09 16.87 -1.42
C ASP A 75 12.60 16.81 -1.14
N GLU A 76 13.07 15.80 -0.41
CA GLU A 76 14.49 15.61 -0.08
C GLU A 76 15.27 15.01 -1.25
N ILE A 77 14.71 13.98 -1.89
CA ILE A 77 15.28 13.38 -3.11
C ILE A 77 15.35 14.42 -4.22
N LEU A 78 14.30 15.22 -4.38
CA LEU A 78 14.25 16.30 -5.37
C LEU A 78 15.34 17.35 -5.11
N ARG A 79 15.59 17.72 -3.85
CA ARG A 79 16.70 18.61 -3.46
C ARG A 79 18.06 17.99 -3.71
N MET A 80 18.27 16.73 -3.35
CA MET A 80 19.54 16.03 -3.59
C MET A 80 19.88 16.01 -5.07
N LYS A 81 18.89 15.71 -5.93
CA LYS A 81 19.08 15.70 -7.38
C LYS A 81 19.34 17.11 -7.93
N ALA A 82 18.58 18.10 -7.45
CA ALA A 82 18.79 19.49 -7.82
C ALA A 82 20.20 19.99 -7.47
N ASN A 83 20.72 19.65 -6.29
CA ASN A 83 22.10 19.97 -5.89
C ASN A 83 23.13 19.30 -6.80
N LYS A 84 22.93 18.02 -7.15
CA LYS A 84 23.83 17.33 -8.10
C LYS A 84 23.86 18.03 -9.46
N PHE A 85 22.70 18.43 -9.99
CA PHE A 85 22.65 19.17 -11.25
C PHE A 85 23.23 20.58 -11.13
N ALA A 86 23.03 21.27 -10.01
CA ALA A 86 23.63 22.58 -9.76
C ALA A 86 25.16 22.49 -9.74
N ASN A 87 25.73 21.47 -9.07
CA ASN A 87 27.18 21.22 -9.06
C ASN A 87 27.72 20.91 -10.46
N LEU A 88 27.03 20.06 -11.22
CA LEU A 88 27.43 19.70 -12.59
C LEU A 88 27.39 20.90 -13.54
N LEU A 89 26.46 21.82 -13.32
CA LEU A 89 26.33 23.06 -14.09
C LEU A 89 27.17 24.21 -13.51
N SER A 90 27.95 23.97 -12.45
CA SER A 90 28.74 24.98 -11.72
C SER A 90 27.93 26.21 -11.30
N ILE A 91 26.67 25.99 -10.87
CA ILE A 91 25.78 27.05 -10.41
C ILE A 91 25.80 27.08 -8.88
N ASP A 92 26.28 28.20 -8.31
CA ASP A 92 26.24 28.42 -6.86
C ASP A 92 24.82 28.82 -6.42
N LEU A 93 24.12 27.91 -5.75
CA LEU A 93 22.72 28.08 -5.38
C LEU A 93 22.40 27.59 -3.98
N LYS A 94 21.76 28.47 -3.21
CA LYS A 94 20.96 28.07 -2.06
C LYS A 94 19.59 27.58 -2.53
N LEU A 95 19.45 26.26 -2.70
CA LEU A 95 18.18 25.58 -2.97
C LEU A 95 17.25 25.64 -1.75
N SER A 96 16.69 26.83 -1.50
CA SER A 96 15.79 27.07 -0.37
C SER A 96 14.46 26.34 -0.53
N ASN A 97 13.75 26.16 0.60
CA ASN A 97 12.37 25.64 0.59
C ASN A 97 11.45 26.47 -0.33
N GLY A 98 11.68 27.78 -0.44
CA GLY A 98 10.93 28.68 -1.31
C GLY A 98 11.18 28.43 -2.80
N TRP A 99 12.42 28.11 -3.19
CA TRP A 99 12.73 27.73 -4.57
C TRP A 99 12.06 26.40 -4.95
N LEU A 100 12.16 25.39 -4.08
CA LEU A 100 11.54 24.09 -4.31
C LEU A 100 10.01 24.19 -4.46
N TYR A 101 9.38 25.03 -3.64
CA TYR A 101 7.95 25.33 -3.74
C TYR A 101 7.60 25.96 -5.10
N LYS A 102 8.35 26.97 -5.54
CA LYS A 102 8.13 27.63 -6.84
C LYS A 102 8.36 26.69 -8.03
N PHE A 103 9.41 25.85 -7.98
CA PHE A 103 9.67 24.81 -8.98
C PHE A 103 8.48 23.84 -9.08
N LYS A 104 8.05 23.26 -7.96
CA LYS A 104 6.90 22.34 -7.95
C LYS A 104 5.64 22.99 -8.52
N ASN A 105 5.37 24.25 -8.16
CA ASN A 105 4.21 24.98 -8.69
C ASN A 105 4.33 25.26 -10.20
N ARG A 106 5.53 25.64 -10.68
CA ARG A 106 5.79 25.92 -12.11
C ARG A 106 5.59 24.68 -12.98
N PHE A 107 6.01 23.52 -12.49
CA PHE A 107 5.92 22.24 -13.20
C PHE A 107 4.70 21.39 -12.80
N ARG A 108 3.77 21.95 -12.01
CA ARG A 108 2.55 21.27 -11.53
C ARG A 108 2.83 19.93 -10.83
N ILE A 109 3.95 19.85 -10.12
CA ILE A 109 4.33 18.68 -9.34
C ILE A 109 3.59 18.76 -8.00
N ASN A 110 2.52 17.99 -7.89
CA ASN A 110 1.70 17.93 -6.69
C ASN A 110 2.14 16.76 -5.80
N ARG A 111 1.92 16.91 -4.49
CA ARG A 111 2.03 15.78 -3.56
C ARG A 111 0.83 14.87 -3.77
N VAL A 112 1.09 13.63 -4.18
CA VAL A 112 0.07 12.58 -4.31
C VAL A 112 0.32 11.55 -3.22
N GLU A 113 -0.72 11.11 -2.54
CA GLU A 113 -0.63 9.94 -1.68
C GLU A 113 -0.55 8.69 -2.57
N LEU A 114 0.59 8.01 -2.52
CA LEU A 114 0.73 6.72 -3.19
C LEU A 114 -0.08 5.70 -2.39
N HIS A 115 -1.28 5.38 -2.88
CA HIS A 115 -1.98 4.18 -2.44
C HIS A 115 -1.18 2.96 -2.90
N GLY A 116 -1.18 1.87 -2.11
CA GLY A 116 -0.41 0.65 -2.40
C GLY A 116 -0.87 -0.06 -3.68
N GLU A 117 -0.79 -1.39 -3.72
CA GLU A 117 -0.99 -2.26 -4.91
C GLU A 117 -2.24 -2.00 -5.78
N ALA A 118 -3.21 -1.20 -5.31
CA ALA A 118 -4.31 -0.64 -6.10
C ALA A 118 -3.86 0.10 -7.38
N GLY A 119 -2.66 0.70 -7.41
CA GLY A 119 -2.14 1.43 -8.58
C GLY A 119 -1.64 0.55 -9.74
N SER A 120 -1.57 -0.78 -9.55
CA SER A 120 -1.15 -1.75 -10.59
C SER A 120 -2.28 -2.56 -11.18
N VAL A 121 -3.53 -2.30 -10.78
CA VAL A 121 -4.70 -3.03 -11.26
C VAL A 121 -5.08 -2.55 -12.65
N ASP A 122 -4.99 -3.45 -13.64
CA ASP A 122 -5.59 -3.25 -14.96
C ASP A 122 -7.11 -3.08 -14.78
N SER A 123 -7.65 -1.93 -15.22
CA SER A 123 -9.07 -1.60 -15.06
C SER A 123 -10.00 -2.67 -15.64
N ASN A 124 -9.54 -3.37 -16.69
CA ASN A 124 -10.31 -4.45 -17.31
C ASN A 124 -10.42 -5.67 -16.38
N GLN A 125 -9.34 -6.02 -15.67
CA GLN A 125 -9.34 -7.15 -14.73
C GLN A 125 -10.25 -6.88 -13.53
N ALA A 126 -10.28 -5.63 -13.03
CA ALA A 126 -11.19 -5.24 -11.96
C ALA A 126 -12.66 -5.35 -12.37
N GLU A 127 -12.98 -4.94 -13.60
CA GLU A 127 -14.35 -5.00 -14.12
C GLU A 127 -14.81 -6.45 -14.34
N ASP A 128 -13.95 -7.30 -14.89
CA ASP A 128 -14.28 -8.71 -15.10
C ASP A 128 -14.44 -9.46 -13.77
N ALA A 129 -13.57 -9.21 -12.80
CA ALA A 129 -13.72 -9.76 -11.45
C ALA A 129 -15.00 -9.28 -10.77
N ARG A 130 -15.40 -8.03 -10.97
CA ARG A 130 -16.69 -7.52 -10.48
C ARG A 130 -17.86 -8.28 -11.11
N LYS A 131 -17.82 -8.54 -12.42
CA LYS A 131 -18.85 -9.36 -13.09
C LYS A 131 -18.91 -10.77 -12.52
N GLN A 132 -17.77 -11.40 -12.26
CA GLN A 132 -17.70 -12.72 -11.63
C GLN A 132 -18.32 -12.74 -10.23
N ILE A 133 -18.02 -11.74 -9.39
CA ILE A 133 -18.62 -11.65 -8.05
C ILE A 133 -20.14 -11.42 -8.15
N LEU A 134 -20.60 -10.58 -9.08
CA LEU A 134 -22.03 -10.35 -9.32
C LEU A 134 -22.75 -11.62 -9.80
N GLU A 135 -22.12 -12.41 -10.67
CA GLU A 135 -22.61 -13.72 -11.10
C GLU A 135 -22.73 -14.67 -9.91
N LEU A 136 -21.66 -14.76 -9.11
CA LEU A 136 -21.58 -15.65 -7.95
C LEU A 136 -22.59 -15.32 -6.85
N THR A 137 -22.88 -14.03 -6.68
CA THR A 137 -23.80 -13.51 -5.66
C THR A 137 -25.26 -13.47 -6.11
N ARG A 138 -25.54 -13.70 -7.40
CA ARG A 138 -26.88 -13.53 -7.98
C ARG A 138 -27.98 -14.31 -7.26
N ASP A 139 -27.69 -15.55 -6.89
CA ASP A 139 -28.67 -16.46 -6.31
C ASP A 139 -28.78 -16.33 -4.77
N TYR A 140 -28.09 -15.36 -4.18
CA TYR A 140 -28.08 -15.12 -2.75
C TYR A 140 -28.72 -13.78 -2.41
N GLU A 141 -29.62 -13.80 -1.43
CA GLU A 141 -30.10 -12.58 -0.78
C GLU A 141 -28.93 -11.84 -0.10
N PRO A 142 -28.90 -10.49 -0.07
CA PRO A 142 -27.83 -9.71 0.56
C PRO A 142 -27.49 -10.11 2.00
N GLN A 143 -28.50 -10.48 2.78
CA GLN A 143 -28.31 -10.97 4.15
C GLN A 143 -27.48 -12.27 4.23
N ASN A 144 -27.46 -13.07 3.16
CA ASN A 144 -26.78 -14.37 3.03
C ASN A 144 -25.44 -14.29 2.28
N ILE A 145 -24.97 -13.08 1.97
CA ILE A 145 -23.65 -12.85 1.37
C ILE A 145 -22.78 -12.23 2.46
N TYR A 146 -21.77 -12.97 2.91
CA TYR A 146 -20.82 -12.53 3.92
C TYR A 146 -19.46 -12.27 3.29
N ASN A 147 -18.75 -11.32 3.88
CA ASN A 147 -17.35 -11.09 3.63
C ASN A 147 -16.59 -11.12 4.95
N ALA A 148 -15.39 -11.70 4.93
CA ALA A 148 -14.51 -11.65 6.08
C ALA A 148 -13.07 -11.36 5.67
N ASP A 149 -12.36 -10.66 6.56
CA ASP A 149 -10.98 -10.27 6.35
C ASP A 149 -10.28 -9.93 7.68
N GLU A 150 -8.95 -10.04 7.69
CA GLU A 150 -8.13 -9.74 8.84
C GLU A 150 -7.55 -8.34 8.80
N THR A 151 -7.48 -7.71 9.98
CA THR A 151 -6.73 -6.49 10.14
C THR A 151 -5.84 -6.48 11.37
N GLY A 152 -4.60 -6.02 11.18
CA GLY A 152 -3.68 -5.73 12.27
C GLY A 152 -4.02 -4.41 12.96
N LEU A 153 -4.22 -4.46 14.28
CA LEU A 153 -4.35 -3.31 15.16
C LEU A 153 -3.11 -3.18 16.05
N LEU A 154 -2.35 -2.09 15.85
CA LEU A 154 -1.23 -1.72 16.71
C LEU A 154 -1.76 -0.89 17.88
N TYR A 155 -2.38 -1.57 18.84
CA TYR A 155 -3.21 -0.94 19.87
C TYR A 155 -2.45 -0.04 20.84
N LYS A 156 -1.11 -0.19 20.93
CA LYS A 156 -0.22 0.67 21.73
C LYS A 156 0.50 1.76 20.92
N MET A 157 0.17 1.89 19.63
CA MET A 157 0.85 2.87 18.78
C MET A 157 0.29 4.27 19.04
N PRO A 158 1.10 5.22 19.52
CA PRO A 158 0.66 6.59 19.72
C PRO A 158 0.42 7.30 18.36
N PRO A 159 -0.31 8.43 18.35
CA PRO A 159 -0.39 9.31 17.19
C PRO A 159 1.00 9.67 16.67
N ASN A 160 1.16 9.72 15.35
CA ASN A 160 2.41 10.10 14.69
C ASN A 160 2.53 11.62 14.46
N LYS A 161 1.49 12.38 14.82
CA LYS A 161 1.42 13.84 14.76
C LYS A 161 0.88 14.35 16.08
N SER A 162 1.46 15.41 16.59
CA SER A 162 1.01 16.08 17.81
C SER A 162 1.03 17.59 17.59
N LEU A 163 0.19 18.30 18.34
CA LEU A 163 0.30 19.75 18.47
C LEU A 163 1.39 20.04 19.50
N ALA A 164 2.34 20.90 19.15
CA ALA A 164 3.50 21.17 19.97
C ALA A 164 3.81 22.67 19.94
N THR A 165 4.07 23.25 21.10
CA THR A 165 4.58 24.63 21.23
C THR A 165 6.08 24.70 20.96
N GLU A 166 6.79 23.57 21.08
CA GLU A 166 8.22 23.44 20.82
C GLU A 166 8.52 22.07 20.19
N ALA A 167 9.66 21.96 19.50
CA ALA A 167 10.07 20.70 18.88
C ALA A 167 10.50 19.68 19.95
N TYR A 168 9.86 18.51 19.97
CA TYR A 168 10.26 17.40 20.83
C TYR A 168 10.38 16.10 20.02
N SER A 169 11.18 15.16 20.53
CA SER A 169 11.37 13.85 19.91
C SER A 169 10.12 12.99 20.02
N GLY A 170 9.70 12.38 18.91
CA GLY A 170 8.51 11.52 18.89
C GLY A 170 8.64 10.32 19.82
N LEU A 171 7.51 9.87 20.38
CA LEU A 171 7.46 8.65 21.18
C LEU A 171 7.74 7.42 20.30
N LYS A 172 8.66 6.56 20.72
CA LYS A 172 8.92 5.28 20.06
C LYS A 172 7.69 4.39 20.22
N GLY A 173 6.87 4.32 19.16
CA GLY A 173 5.63 3.55 19.18
C GLY A 173 5.85 2.07 19.43
N SER A 174 5.05 1.50 20.35
CA SER A 174 5.05 0.07 20.61
C SER A 174 4.30 -0.66 19.49
N LYS A 175 4.99 -1.50 18.72
CA LYS A 175 4.41 -2.28 17.60
C LYS A 175 3.66 -3.54 18.06
N VAL A 176 3.08 -3.52 19.26
CA VAL A 176 2.34 -4.69 19.75
C VAL A 176 1.05 -4.82 18.95
N ARG A 177 0.92 -5.93 18.23
CA ARG A 177 -0.18 -6.22 17.32
C ARG A 177 -1.21 -7.14 17.97
N LEU A 178 -2.47 -6.82 17.73
CA LEU A 178 -3.58 -7.79 17.71
C LEU A 178 -4.07 -7.89 16.28
N THR A 179 -4.44 -9.08 15.84
CA THR A 179 -5.13 -9.27 14.57
C THR A 179 -6.61 -9.53 14.86
N TYR A 180 -7.48 -8.78 14.21
CA TYR A 180 -8.92 -8.95 14.27
C TYR A 180 -9.39 -9.57 12.96
N HIS A 181 -10.07 -10.69 13.02
CA HIS A 181 -10.79 -11.27 11.90
C HIS A 181 -12.24 -10.78 11.99
N LEU A 182 -12.61 -9.92 11.03
CA LEU A 182 -13.92 -9.27 10.96
C LEU A 182 -14.77 -9.98 9.91
N CYS A 183 -16.07 -10.14 10.19
CA CYS A 183 -16.99 -10.75 9.24
C CYS A 183 -18.38 -10.11 9.37
N CYS A 184 -19.00 -9.80 8.24
CA CYS A 184 -20.34 -9.21 8.18
C CYS A 184 -21.04 -9.52 6.85
N ASN A 185 -22.36 -9.38 6.83
CA ASN A 185 -23.14 -9.56 5.61
C ASN A 185 -23.26 -8.28 4.76
N ALA A 186 -23.68 -8.45 3.52
CA ALA A 186 -23.69 -7.38 2.51
C ALA A 186 -24.69 -6.26 2.80
N ASP A 187 -25.80 -6.54 3.49
CA ASP A 187 -26.77 -5.51 3.91
C ASP A 187 -26.45 -4.88 5.28
N GLY A 188 -25.43 -5.40 5.98
CA GLY A 188 -24.96 -4.89 7.27
C GLY A 188 -25.87 -5.19 8.46
N SER A 189 -26.91 -6.01 8.30
CA SER A 189 -27.82 -6.43 9.36
C SER A 189 -27.19 -7.40 10.36
N ASP A 190 -26.17 -8.16 9.94
CA ASP A 190 -25.43 -9.09 10.79
C ASP A 190 -23.92 -8.82 10.72
N LYS A 191 -23.32 -8.63 11.91
CA LYS A 191 -21.90 -8.41 12.11
C LYS A 191 -21.43 -9.40 13.17
N LEU A 192 -20.53 -10.29 12.79
CA LEU A 192 -20.03 -11.31 13.70
C LEU A 192 -19.16 -10.67 14.78
N GLU A 193 -19.21 -11.25 15.98
CA GLU A 193 -18.22 -10.95 17.01
C GLU A 193 -16.82 -11.21 16.46
N PRO A 194 -15.89 -10.23 16.54
CA PRO A 194 -14.56 -10.40 15.99
C PRO A 194 -13.78 -11.52 16.67
N LEU A 195 -13.14 -12.38 15.87
CA LEU A 195 -12.11 -13.27 16.38
C LEU A 195 -10.81 -12.48 16.54
N VAL A 196 -10.14 -12.64 17.68
CA VAL A 196 -8.94 -11.88 18.04
C VAL A 196 -7.74 -12.80 18.18
N ILE A 197 -6.63 -12.45 17.53
CA ILE A 197 -5.37 -13.22 17.59
C ILE A 197 -4.27 -12.33 18.17
N GLY A 198 -3.63 -12.79 19.25
CA GLY A 198 -2.49 -12.12 19.85
C GLY A 198 -1.25 -13.00 19.98
N HIS A 199 -0.16 -12.41 20.48
CA HIS A 199 1.08 -13.16 20.71
C HIS A 199 1.04 -14.01 21.98
N ALA A 200 0.43 -13.48 23.03
CA ALA A 200 0.43 -14.12 24.35
C ALA A 200 -0.75 -15.08 24.49
N LYS A 201 -0.50 -16.29 25.01
CA LYS A 201 -1.56 -17.23 25.40
C LYS A 201 -2.54 -16.61 26.41
N LYS A 202 -1.99 -15.85 27.35
CA LYS A 202 -2.75 -15.16 28.38
C LYS A 202 -2.22 -13.73 28.52
N PRO A 203 -2.76 -12.77 27.76
CA PRO A 203 -2.47 -11.36 27.95
C PRO A 203 -2.65 -10.94 29.41
N ARG A 204 -1.76 -10.08 29.92
CA ARG A 204 -1.84 -9.58 31.30
C ARG A 204 -3.17 -8.86 31.57
N SER A 205 -3.76 -8.25 30.55
CA SER A 205 -5.08 -7.59 30.61
C SER A 205 -6.22 -8.52 31.02
N PHE A 206 -6.11 -9.83 30.80
CA PHE A 206 -7.12 -10.79 31.25
C PHE A 206 -6.99 -11.16 32.74
N GLY A 207 -5.93 -10.69 33.40
CA GLY A 207 -5.66 -10.98 34.80
C GLY A 207 -5.59 -12.49 35.07
N LYS A 208 -6.37 -12.97 36.04
CA LYS A 208 -6.45 -14.40 36.37
C LYS A 208 -7.43 -15.17 35.48
N LYS A 209 -8.30 -14.48 34.73
CA LYS A 209 -9.36 -15.08 33.92
C LYS A 209 -8.88 -15.45 32.51
N GLN A 210 -9.65 -16.28 31.81
CA GLN A 210 -9.44 -16.58 30.38
C GLN A 210 -10.20 -15.57 29.52
N ALA A 211 -9.87 -15.49 28.22
CA ALA A 211 -10.54 -14.57 27.31
C ALA A 211 -12.06 -14.85 27.19
N SER A 212 -12.45 -16.12 27.21
CA SER A 212 -13.85 -16.55 27.15
C SER A 212 -14.68 -16.08 28.34
N PHE A 213 -14.07 -15.87 29.51
CA PHE A 213 -14.77 -15.26 30.66
C PHE A 213 -15.26 -13.84 30.35
N TRP A 214 -14.56 -13.15 29.47
CA TRP A 214 -14.91 -11.81 28.99
C TRP A 214 -15.70 -11.83 27.68
N GLY A 215 -16.10 -13.02 27.19
CA GLY A 215 -16.82 -13.18 25.93
C GLY A 215 -15.95 -13.07 24.68
N TYR A 216 -14.62 -13.03 24.79
CA TYR A 216 -13.76 -12.90 23.62
C TYR A 216 -13.44 -14.26 22.98
N ASP A 217 -13.64 -14.35 21.67
CA ASP A 217 -13.09 -15.41 20.83
C ASP A 217 -11.61 -15.11 20.55
N TYR A 218 -10.74 -15.55 21.46
CA TYR A 218 -9.32 -15.20 21.45
C TYR A 218 -8.43 -16.40 21.19
N HIS A 219 -7.56 -16.26 20.19
CA HIS A 219 -6.51 -17.19 19.84
C HIS A 219 -5.13 -16.56 20.00
N PHE A 220 -4.09 -17.40 19.99
CA PHE A 220 -2.72 -16.91 20.08
C PHE A 220 -1.76 -17.77 19.27
N ASN A 221 -0.73 -17.13 18.73
CA ASN A 221 0.44 -17.79 18.16
C ASN A 221 1.62 -16.82 18.13
N LYS A 222 2.82 -17.30 17.77
CA LYS A 222 4.04 -16.47 17.82
C LYS A 222 4.00 -15.27 16.88
N THR A 223 3.22 -15.32 15.80
CA THR A 223 3.18 -14.27 14.78
C THR A 223 2.00 -13.30 14.98
N ALA A 224 0.97 -13.71 15.73
CA ALA A 224 -0.34 -13.08 15.82
C ALA A 224 -1.06 -12.96 14.45
N TRP A 225 -0.90 -13.94 13.56
CA TRP A 225 -1.60 -14.00 12.25
C TRP A 225 -2.62 -15.14 12.22
N MET A 226 -3.54 -15.08 11.25
CA MET A 226 -4.44 -16.19 10.96
C MET A 226 -3.65 -17.44 10.54
N THR A 227 -4.08 -18.61 11.00
CA THR A 227 -3.50 -19.92 10.65
C THR A 227 -4.62 -20.88 10.29
N ALA A 228 -4.33 -21.91 9.50
CA ALA A 228 -5.31 -22.95 9.15
C ALA A 228 -5.96 -23.57 10.40
N THR A 229 -5.17 -23.82 11.44
CA THR A 229 -5.64 -24.36 12.73
C THR A 229 -6.61 -23.45 13.49
N ILE A 230 -6.67 -22.15 13.16
CA ILE A 230 -7.64 -21.19 13.70
C ILE A 230 -8.81 -21.04 12.73
N MET A 231 -8.52 -21.00 11.42
CA MET A 231 -9.52 -20.83 10.37
C MET A 231 -10.48 -22.03 10.27
N SER A 232 -9.99 -23.27 10.32
CA SER A 232 -10.88 -24.45 10.16
C SER A 232 -11.95 -24.53 11.24
N PRO A 233 -11.63 -24.41 12.55
CA PRO A 233 -12.67 -24.39 13.59
C PRO A 233 -13.61 -23.19 13.47
N TRP A 234 -13.12 -22.04 13.01
CA TRP A 234 -13.96 -20.86 12.80
C TRP A 234 -14.97 -21.08 11.67
N LEU A 235 -14.55 -21.65 10.53
CA LEU A 235 -15.43 -22.02 9.42
C LEU A 235 -16.48 -23.05 9.83
N GLN A 236 -16.08 -24.09 10.59
CA GLN A 236 -17.01 -25.09 11.11
C GLN A 236 -18.03 -24.49 12.08
N LYS A 237 -17.61 -23.60 12.98
CA LYS A 237 -18.51 -22.88 13.90
C LYS A 237 -19.53 -22.04 13.13
N LEU A 238 -19.08 -21.36 12.07
CA LEU A 238 -19.95 -20.54 11.24
C LEU A 238 -20.94 -21.37 10.41
N ASP A 239 -20.49 -22.46 9.81
CA ASP A 239 -21.35 -23.42 9.10
C ASP A 239 -22.38 -24.07 10.02
N ASN A 240 -21.99 -24.45 11.25
CA ASN A 240 -22.90 -24.95 12.27
C ASN A 240 -23.97 -23.92 12.64
N ARG A 241 -23.60 -22.64 12.77
CA ARG A 241 -24.56 -21.55 13.02
C ARG A 241 -25.58 -21.47 11.88
N PHE A 242 -25.13 -21.40 10.62
CA PHE A 242 -26.05 -21.27 9.49
C PHE A 242 -26.90 -22.52 9.25
N ARG A 243 -26.41 -23.71 9.60
CA ARG A 243 -27.22 -24.93 9.63
C ARG A 243 -28.37 -24.82 10.64
N GLN A 244 -28.10 -24.31 11.85
CA GLN A 244 -29.14 -24.09 12.86
C GLN A 244 -30.17 -23.04 12.42
N GLU A 245 -29.71 -21.99 11.74
CA GLU A 245 -30.57 -20.96 11.15
C GLU A 245 -31.30 -21.42 9.87
N LYS A 246 -30.99 -22.63 9.36
CA LYS A 246 -31.51 -23.17 8.08
C LYS A 246 -31.24 -22.24 6.90
N ARG A 247 -30.06 -21.60 6.88
CA ARG A 247 -29.62 -20.67 5.83
C ARG A 247 -28.49 -21.30 5.03
N HIS A 248 -28.48 -21.00 3.74
CA HIS A 248 -27.33 -21.25 2.88
C HIS A 248 -26.65 -19.91 2.60
N VAL A 249 -25.38 -19.82 2.96
CA VAL A 249 -24.63 -18.56 2.99
C VAL A 249 -23.41 -18.68 2.10
N LEU A 250 -23.16 -17.62 1.33
CA LEU A 250 -21.93 -17.42 0.58
C LEU A 250 -20.97 -16.60 1.45
N LEU A 251 -19.75 -17.10 1.66
CA LEU A 251 -18.67 -16.37 2.33
C LEU A 251 -17.56 -16.08 1.32
N LEU A 252 -17.27 -14.79 1.14
CA LEU A 252 -16.19 -14.28 0.31
C LEU A 252 -14.94 -14.02 1.16
N LEU A 253 -13.83 -14.66 0.82
CA LEU A 253 -12.51 -14.50 1.47
C LEU A 253 -11.44 -14.06 0.46
N ASP A 254 -10.33 -13.51 0.94
CA ASP A 254 -9.13 -13.38 0.13
C ASP A 254 -8.43 -14.74 -0.05
N ASN A 255 -7.49 -14.82 -1.00
CA ASN A 255 -6.78 -16.06 -1.33
C ASN A 255 -5.60 -16.38 -0.40
N PHE A 256 -5.61 -15.88 0.84
CA PHE A 256 -4.51 -16.12 1.77
C PHE A 256 -4.32 -17.62 2.05
N SER A 257 -3.05 -18.06 2.10
CA SER A 257 -2.70 -19.48 2.22
C SER A 257 -3.30 -20.19 3.45
N ALA A 258 -3.54 -19.47 4.55
CA ALA A 258 -4.17 -20.05 5.74
C ALA A 258 -5.67 -20.31 5.53
N HIS A 259 -6.32 -19.55 4.64
CA HIS A 259 -7.74 -19.72 4.31
C HIS A 259 -7.93 -20.97 3.46
N LEU A 260 -7.11 -21.12 2.42
CA LEU A 260 -7.07 -22.31 1.57
C LEU A 260 -6.83 -23.57 2.40
N LYS A 261 -5.74 -23.59 3.20
CA LYS A 261 -5.42 -24.72 4.09
C LYS A 261 -6.44 -24.93 5.19
N GLY A 262 -7.13 -23.87 5.61
CA GLY A 262 -8.20 -23.93 6.60
C GLY A 262 -9.43 -24.66 6.07
N LEU A 263 -9.66 -24.63 4.76
CA LEU A 263 -10.78 -25.28 4.08
C LEU A 263 -10.47 -26.75 3.71
N GLU A 264 -9.19 -27.12 3.56
CA GLU A 264 -8.77 -28.48 3.21
C GLU A 264 -9.37 -29.53 4.17
N GLY A 265 -10.08 -30.51 3.61
CA GLY A 265 -10.69 -31.60 4.36
C GLY A 265 -11.96 -31.24 5.14
N LEU A 266 -12.49 -30.02 5.00
CA LEU A 266 -13.77 -29.64 5.58
C LEU A 266 -14.95 -29.98 4.67
N CYS A 267 -15.98 -30.58 5.26
CA CYS A 267 -17.28 -30.79 4.63
C CYS A 267 -18.28 -29.77 5.21
N LEU A 268 -18.38 -28.60 4.58
CA LEU A 268 -19.35 -27.56 4.94
C LEU A 268 -20.64 -27.76 4.16
N THR A 269 -21.80 -27.70 4.82
CA THR A 269 -23.10 -28.00 4.20
C THR A 269 -23.95 -26.76 3.94
N ASN A 270 -23.76 -25.72 4.74
CA ASN A 270 -24.56 -24.50 4.75
C ASN A 270 -23.73 -23.25 4.47
N LEU A 271 -22.41 -23.36 4.57
CA LEU A 271 -21.46 -22.32 4.21
C LEU A 271 -20.73 -22.68 2.91
N LYS A 272 -21.00 -21.92 1.84
CA LYS A 272 -20.23 -21.97 0.60
C LYS A 272 -19.11 -20.92 0.70
N VAL A 273 -17.86 -21.35 0.64
CA VAL A 273 -16.70 -20.46 0.70
C VAL A 273 -16.16 -20.25 -0.71
N GLU A 274 -15.98 -18.99 -1.10
CA GLU A 274 -15.45 -18.59 -2.40
C GLU A 274 -14.34 -17.56 -2.20
N PHE A 275 -13.32 -17.63 -3.05
CA PHE A 275 -12.14 -16.78 -2.94
C PHE A 275 -12.18 -15.65 -3.97
N LEU A 276 -11.89 -14.43 -3.52
CA LEU A 276 -11.77 -13.31 -4.44
C LEU A 276 -10.53 -13.48 -5.33
N PRO A 277 -10.57 -12.96 -6.58
CA PRO A 277 -9.42 -13.04 -7.47
C PRO A 277 -8.17 -12.36 -6.88
N PRO A 278 -6.97 -12.91 -7.14
CA PRO A 278 -5.71 -12.32 -6.68
C PRO A 278 -5.54 -10.88 -7.18
N ASN A 279 -4.83 -10.06 -6.42
CA ASN A 279 -4.44 -8.67 -6.75
C ASN A 279 -5.59 -7.65 -6.87
N LEU A 280 -6.83 -8.03 -6.59
CA LEU A 280 -7.99 -7.13 -6.63
C LEU A 280 -8.58 -6.86 -5.25
N THR A 281 -7.98 -7.42 -4.21
CA THR A 281 -8.42 -7.36 -2.81
C THR A 281 -8.72 -5.93 -2.35
N SER A 282 -7.79 -5.00 -2.59
CA SER A 282 -7.93 -3.59 -2.18
C SER A 282 -9.07 -2.83 -2.87
N VAL A 283 -9.60 -3.33 -3.98
CA VAL A 283 -10.69 -2.71 -4.76
C VAL A 283 -12.02 -3.44 -4.52
N LEU A 284 -11.98 -4.76 -4.35
CA LEU A 284 -13.16 -5.62 -4.35
C LEU A 284 -13.54 -6.20 -3.00
N GLN A 285 -12.65 -6.26 -2.00
CA GLN A 285 -13.01 -6.75 -0.66
C GLN A 285 -13.82 -5.68 0.09
N PRO A 286 -15.09 -5.97 0.46
CA PRO A 286 -15.91 -5.06 1.25
C PRO A 286 -15.25 -4.65 2.58
N CYS A 287 -14.55 -5.57 3.25
CA CYS A 287 -13.85 -5.27 4.50
C CYS A 287 -12.76 -4.19 4.33
N ASP A 288 -11.96 -4.29 3.27
CA ASP A 288 -10.93 -3.30 2.92
C ASP A 288 -11.51 -1.99 2.38
N ALA A 289 -12.67 -2.04 1.72
CA ALA A 289 -13.33 -0.88 1.12
C ALA A 289 -13.87 0.16 2.13
N GLY A 290 -13.84 -0.14 3.44
CA GLY A 290 -14.15 0.87 4.46
C GLY A 290 -14.40 0.34 5.86
N ILE A 291 -14.80 -0.92 6.02
CA ILE A 291 -15.17 -1.50 7.32
C ILE A 291 -13.96 -1.53 8.26
N ILE A 292 -12.82 -2.02 7.79
CA ILE A 292 -11.56 -2.05 8.54
C ILE A 292 -11.13 -0.63 8.93
N ARG A 293 -11.23 0.32 8.01
CA ARG A 293 -10.90 1.73 8.26
C ARG A 293 -11.80 2.31 9.35
N ALA A 294 -13.10 2.08 9.26
CA ALA A 294 -14.08 2.54 10.25
C ALA A 294 -13.80 1.91 11.61
N PHE A 295 -13.60 0.59 11.69
CA PHE A 295 -13.25 -0.13 12.92
C PHE A 295 -12.03 0.49 13.61
N LYS A 296 -10.93 0.71 12.87
CA LYS A 296 -9.71 1.34 13.42
C LYS A 296 -9.93 2.77 13.87
N ALA A 297 -10.76 3.54 13.17
CA ALA A 297 -11.10 4.90 13.54
C ALA A 297 -11.91 4.94 14.85
N TYR A 298 -12.93 4.09 14.98
CA TYR A 298 -13.72 3.96 16.20
C TYR A 298 -12.87 3.52 17.39
N TYR A 299 -11.99 2.53 17.21
CA TYR A 299 -11.06 2.10 18.25
C TYR A 299 -10.21 3.28 18.75
N ARG A 300 -9.61 4.05 17.84
CA ARG A 300 -8.78 5.21 18.20
C ARG A 300 -9.57 6.28 18.93
N ARG A 301 -10.81 6.55 18.50
CA ARG A 301 -11.67 7.52 19.15
C ARG A 301 -11.96 7.11 20.60
N GLN A 302 -12.38 5.87 20.82
CA GLN A 302 -12.61 5.37 22.19
C GLN A 302 -11.34 5.38 23.05
N ALA A 303 -10.19 5.01 22.47
CA ALA A 303 -8.92 5.05 23.18
C ALA A 303 -8.53 6.47 23.64
N LEU A 304 -8.90 7.50 22.86
CA LEU A 304 -8.69 8.91 23.23
C LEU A 304 -9.72 9.40 24.26
N GLU A 305 -10.98 8.96 24.15
CA GLU A 305 -12.02 9.29 25.14
C GLU A 305 -11.76 8.65 26.51
N SER A 306 -11.01 7.55 26.55
CA SER A 306 -10.67 6.81 27.77
C SER A 306 -9.29 7.16 28.36
N ALA A 307 -8.57 8.12 27.77
CA ALA A 307 -7.22 8.54 28.18
C ALA A 307 -7.26 9.75 29.11
#